data_AF-A0A4P8C8R2-F1
#
_entry.id   AF-A0A4P8C8R2-F1
#
_cell.length_a   1.000
_cell.length_b   1.000
_cell.length_c   1.000
_cell.angle_alpha   90.00
_cell.angle_beta   90.00
_cell.angle_gamma   90.00
#
_symmetry.space_group_name_H-M   'P 1'
#
loop_
_entity.id
_entity.type
_entity.pdbx_description
1 polymer ?
#
loop_
_entity_poly.entity_id
_entity_poly.type
_entity_poly.pdbx_seq_one_letter_code
_entity_poly.pdbx_strand_id
1 'polypeptide(L)'
;MITETEINVLKVMAEKDINWNWMNLDRTLSIRQIPGFGNVVNIVNKLANEGLVIIEDSGHKSMPHYHVTEKGYNFVKSENK
;
A
#
# COMPACT_ATOMS: atom_id res chain seq x y z
N MET A 1 -5.00 14.34 -1.39
CA MET A 1 -5.21 14.28 0.07
C MET A 1 -5.51 12.84 0.43
N ILE A 2 -4.63 12.27 1.25
CA ILE A 2 -4.67 10.88 1.71
C ILE A 2 -5.59 10.82 2.93
N THR A 3 -6.51 9.87 2.97
CA THR A 3 -7.38 9.62 4.13
C THR A 3 -6.75 8.63 5.10
N GLU A 4 -7.30 8.52 6.31
CA GLU A 4 -6.89 7.53 7.30
C GLU A 4 -6.91 6.09 6.74
N THR A 5 -7.86 5.76 5.86
CA THR A 5 -7.90 4.44 5.19
C THR A 5 -6.64 4.21 4.35
N GLU A 6 -6.24 5.19 3.53
CA GLU A 6 -5.04 5.05 2.70
C GLU A 6 -3.76 5.05 3.56
N ILE A 7 -3.72 5.82 4.66
CA ILE A 7 -2.61 5.79 5.62
C ILE A 7 -2.50 4.40 6.28
N ASN A 8 -3.61 3.79 6.70
CA ASN A 8 -3.60 2.47 7.31
C ASN A 8 -3.14 1.37 6.33
N VAL A 9 -3.53 1.45 5.06
CA VAL A 9 -3.01 0.55 4.02
C VAL A 9 -1.50 0.74 3.83
N LEU A 10 -1.03 2.00 3.78
CA LEU A 10 0.41 2.29 3.71
C LEU A 10 1.18 1.73 4.92
N LYS A 11 0.63 1.84 6.13
CA LYS A 11 1.20 1.26 7.35
C LYS A 11 1.36 -0.26 7.24
N VAL A 12 0.33 -0.97 6.74
CA VAL A 12 0.40 -2.42 6.52
C VAL A 12 1.48 -2.78 5.50
N MET A 13 1.55 -2.05 4.39
CA MET A 13 2.59 -2.28 3.37
C MET A 13 3.99 -2.06 3.95
N ALA A 14 4.16 -1.08 4.84
CA ALA A 14 5.43 -0.75 5.47
C ALA A 14 5.89 -1.76 6.55
N GLU A 15 5.03 -2.66 7.03
CA GLU A 15 5.40 -3.68 8.03
C GLU A 15 6.40 -4.70 7.48
N LYS A 16 6.38 -4.96 6.17
CA LYS A 16 7.22 -5.96 5.52
C LYS A 16 7.66 -5.46 4.15
N ASP A 17 8.96 -5.59 3.88
CA ASP A 17 9.50 -5.38 2.56
C ASP A 17 9.33 -6.66 1.73
N ILE A 18 8.17 -6.79 1.09
CA ILE A 18 7.81 -7.90 0.22
C ILE A 18 7.18 -7.37 -1.07
N ASN A 19 7.11 -8.23 -2.07
CA ASN A 19 6.39 -7.97 -3.32
C ASN A 19 4.88 -7.96 -3.07
N TRP A 20 4.34 -6.87 -2.54
CA TRP A 20 2.90 -6.69 -2.42
C TRP A 20 2.28 -6.66 -3.81
N ASN A 21 1.09 -7.21 -3.95
CA ASN A 21 0.22 -7.05 -5.11
C ASN A 21 -1.22 -6.90 -4.59
N TRP A 22 -2.18 -6.66 -5.48
CA TRP A 22 -3.55 -6.44 -5.04
C TRP A 22 -4.09 -7.62 -4.21
N MET A 23 -3.75 -8.86 -4.57
CA MET A 23 -4.31 -10.05 -3.94
C MET A 23 -3.76 -10.26 -2.53
N ASN A 24 -2.45 -10.22 -2.33
CA ASN A 24 -1.87 -10.47 -1.01
C ASN A 24 -2.12 -9.30 -0.04
N LEU A 25 -2.19 -8.06 -0.55
CA LEU A 25 -2.53 -6.89 0.24
C LEU A 25 -4.00 -6.90 0.64
N ASP A 26 -4.92 -7.16 -0.31
CA ASP A 26 -6.37 -7.24 -0.04
C ASP A 26 -6.71 -8.32 0.98
N ARG A 27 -6.12 -9.51 0.81
CA ARG A 27 -6.26 -10.62 1.76
C ARG A 27 -5.73 -10.24 3.15
N THR A 28 -4.59 -9.55 3.22
CA THR A 28 -4.00 -9.14 4.51
C THR A 28 -4.89 -8.14 5.23
N LEU A 29 -5.41 -7.13 4.51
CA LEU A 29 -6.34 -6.14 5.05
C LEU A 29 -7.63 -6.81 5.54
N SER A 30 -8.21 -7.71 4.74
CA SER A 30 -9.44 -8.44 5.08
C SER A 30 -9.26 -9.31 6.33
N ILE A 31 -8.19 -10.11 6.41
CA ILE A 31 -7.93 -10.96 7.58
C ILE A 31 -7.76 -10.12 8.85
N ARG A 32 -7.11 -8.97 8.74
CA ARG A 32 -6.85 -8.06 9.86
C ARG A 32 -7.99 -7.08 10.15
N GLN A 33 -9.08 -7.14 9.38
CA GLN A 33 -10.21 -6.20 9.49
C GLN A 33 -9.79 -4.73 9.37
N ILE A 34 -8.78 -4.45 8.54
CA ILE A 34 -8.30 -3.09 8.26
C ILE A 34 -9.12 -2.55 7.08
N PRO A 35 -9.80 -1.39 7.22
CA PRO A 35 -10.53 -0.77 6.12
C PRO A 35 -9.64 -0.57 4.88
N GLY A 36 -10.20 -0.80 3.69
CA GLY A 36 -9.49 -0.66 2.41
C GLY A 36 -9.44 -1.93 1.57
N PHE A 37 -9.76 -3.10 2.15
CA PHE A 37 -10.05 -4.31 1.37
C PHE A 37 -11.22 -4.07 0.39
N GLY A 38 -11.22 -4.75 -0.76
CA GLY A 38 -12.09 -4.51 -1.90
C GLY A 38 -11.72 -3.28 -2.75
N ASN A 39 -10.81 -2.41 -2.28
CA ASN A 39 -10.48 -1.14 -2.94
C ASN A 39 -8.97 -0.89 -3.09
N VAL A 40 -8.15 -1.94 -2.91
CA VAL A 40 -6.69 -1.85 -2.85
C VAL A 40 -6.07 -1.15 -4.06
N VAL A 41 -6.52 -1.47 -5.27
CA VAL A 41 -5.95 -0.88 -6.49
C VAL A 41 -6.11 0.64 -6.51
N ASN A 42 -7.29 1.15 -6.15
CA ASN A 42 -7.54 2.59 -6.10
C ASN A 42 -6.70 3.27 -5.00
N ILE A 43 -6.57 2.63 -3.85
CA ILE A 43 -5.76 3.13 -2.73
C ILE A 43 -4.29 3.21 -3.12
N VAL A 44 -3.74 2.13 -3.69
CA VAL A 44 -2.35 2.06 -4.13
C VAL A 44 -2.07 3.11 -5.21
N ASN A 45 -2.98 3.30 -6.17
CA ASN A 45 -2.84 4.36 -7.18
C ASN A 45 -2.80 5.76 -6.55
N LYS A 46 -3.63 6.05 -5.54
CA LYS A 46 -3.57 7.33 -4.82
C LYS A 46 -2.24 7.49 -4.07
N LEU A 47 -1.79 6.45 -3.37
CA LEU A 47 -0.51 6.46 -2.66
C LEU A 47 0.67 6.66 -3.62
N ALA A 48 0.59 6.07 -4.81
CA ALA A 48 1.61 6.25 -5.86
C ALA A 48 1.60 7.65 -6.45
N ASN A 49 0.42 8.24 -6.69
CA ASN A 49 0.32 9.65 -7.12
C ASN A 49 0.91 10.63 -6.10
N GLU A 50 0.87 10.28 -4.81
CA GLU A 50 1.48 11.05 -3.72
C GLU A 50 2.98 10.70 -3.51
N GLY A 51 3.52 9.75 -4.29
CA GLY A 51 4.91 9.31 -4.25
C GLY A 51 5.28 8.46 -3.03
N LEU A 52 4.31 7.90 -2.31
CA LEU A 52 4.52 7.07 -1.12
C LEU A 52 4.67 5.58 -1.47
N VAL A 53 4.18 5.17 -2.62
CA VAL A 53 4.27 3.81 -3.15
C VAL A 53 4.74 3.87 -4.60
N ILE A 54 5.49 2.88 -5.05
CA ILE A 54 5.78 2.64 -6.46
C ILE A 54 5.08 1.37 -6.92
N ILE A 55 4.69 1.35 -8.20
CA ILE A 55 4.06 0.23 -8.86
C ILE A 55 5.01 -0.24 -9.96
N GLU A 56 5.51 -1.47 -9.84
CA GLU A 56 6.51 -2.05 -10.73
C GLU A 56 5.93 -3.23 -11.52
N ASP A 57 6.42 -3.39 -12.75
CA ASP A 57 6.05 -4.55 -13.55
C ASP A 57 6.61 -5.83 -12.92
N SER A 58 5.74 -6.79 -12.67
CA SER A 58 6.09 -8.11 -12.13
C SER A 58 6.36 -9.14 -13.23
N GLY A 59 6.18 -8.77 -14.50
CA GLY A 59 6.07 -9.70 -15.63
C GLY A 59 4.66 -10.27 -15.81
N HIS A 60 3.74 -9.97 -14.89
CA HIS A 60 2.32 -10.33 -14.99
C HIS A 60 1.44 -9.07 -14.96
N LYS A 61 0.92 -8.68 -16.13
CA LYS A 61 0.19 -7.40 -16.33
C LYS A 61 -0.92 -7.12 -15.32
N SER A 62 -1.62 -8.16 -14.86
CA SER A 62 -2.74 -8.05 -13.91
C SER A 62 -2.32 -8.06 -12.44
N MET A 63 -1.02 -8.22 -12.14
CA MET A 63 -0.49 -8.38 -10.79
C MET A 63 0.87 -7.67 -10.65
N PRO A 64 0.96 -6.35 -10.91
CA PRO A 64 2.19 -5.60 -10.65
C PRO A 64 2.58 -5.69 -9.17
N HIS A 65 3.85 -5.43 -8.88
CA HIS A 65 4.34 -5.33 -7.51
C HIS A 65 4.20 -3.90 -6.97
N TYR A 66 3.91 -3.78 -5.68
CA TYR A 66 3.81 -2.52 -4.97
C TYR A 66 4.89 -2.46 -3.91
N HIS A 67 5.65 -1.37 -3.88
CA HIS A 67 6.69 -1.15 -2.87
C HIS A 67 6.51 0.22 -2.22
N VAL A 68 6.70 0.29 -0.91
CA VAL A 68 6.69 1.57 -0.19
C VAL A 68 7.99 2.30 -0.50
N THR A 69 7.90 3.56 -0.89
CA THR A 69 9.10 4.37 -1.15
C THR A 69 9.75 4.81 0.15
N GLU A 70 10.99 5.31 0.08
CA GLU A 70 11.63 5.96 1.23
C GLU A 70 10.75 7.09 1.80
N LYS A 71 10.13 7.89 0.92
CA LYS A 71 9.15 8.92 1.31
C LYS A 71 7.97 8.31 2.07
N GLY A 72 7.43 7.18 1.60
CA GLY A 72 6.37 6.43 2.26
C GLY A 72 6.75 5.94 3.66
N TYR A 73 7.92 5.34 3.82
CA TYR A 73 8.43 4.91 5.12
C TYR A 73 8.63 6.09 6.09
N ASN A 74 9.18 7.20 5.60
CA ASN A 74 9.38 8.40 6.42
C ASN A 74 8.04 9.03 6.84
N PHE A 75 7.05 9.03 5.96
CA PHE A 75 5.68 9.44 6.27
C PHE A 75 5.05 8.55 7.35
N VAL A 76 5.14 7.22 7.24
CA VAL A 76 4.63 6.31 8.27
C VAL A 76 5.30 6.55 9.63
N LYS A 77 6.60 6.84 9.66
CA LYS A 77 7.33 7.19 10.88
C LYS A 77 6.83 8.50 11.52
N SER A 78 6.42 9.49 10.73
CA SER A 78 5.87 10.75 11.28
C SER A 78 4.45 10.58 11.82
N GLU A 79 3.64 9.70 11.22
CA GLU A 79 2.26 9.41 11.66
C GLU A 79 2.15 8.56 12.94
N ASN A 80 3.28 8.01 13.42
CA ASN A 80 3.35 7.21 14.64
C ASN A 80 4.00 7.95 15.82
N LYS A 81 4.30 9.25 15.66
CA LYS A 81 4.75 10.14 16.73
C LYS A 81 3.56 10.84 17.37
#